data_AF-A0A3B0C875-F1
#
_entry.id   AF-A0A3B0C875-F1
#
_cell.length_a   1.000
_cell.length_b   1.000
_cell.length_c   1.000
_cell.angle_alpha   90.00
_cell.angle_beta   90.00
_cell.angle_gamma   90.00
#
_symmetry.space_group_name_H-M   'P 1'
#
loop_
_entity.id
_entity.type
_entity.pdbx_description
1 polymer ?
#
loop_
_entity_poly.entity_id
_entity_poly.type
_entity_poly.pdbx_seq_one_letter_code
_entity_poly.pdbx_strand_id
1 'polypeptide(L)'
;MNGWMGSRLLYYVGGEGERMVKTLARAVGVLFVVLGVAGLFADSLFGLLYFDGVRNSVHLIIGLAGILASGREENAVWFAKMAGIGFVLLGIVGLARPEWLWQANLTEAESVLHLIVGAVASYAGFTAQAIQTVRLGSRQ
;
A
#
# COMPACT_ATOMS: atom_id res chain seq x y z
N MET A 1 16.91 17.76 -33.15
CA MET A 1 17.77 17.33 -32.02
C MET A 1 16.93 16.87 -30.81
N ASN A 2 15.76 16.24 -31.01
CA ASN A 2 14.72 16.23 -29.96
C ASN A 2 14.41 14.82 -29.40
N GLY A 3 14.91 13.75 -30.03
CA GLY A 3 14.67 12.37 -29.58
C GLY A 3 15.54 11.93 -28.40
N TRP A 4 16.82 12.33 -28.39
CA TRP A 4 17.79 11.86 -27.38
C TRP A 4 17.47 12.36 -25.95
N MET A 5 16.96 13.59 -25.84
CA MET A 5 16.63 14.20 -24.55
C MET A 5 15.37 13.57 -23.94
N GLY A 6 14.38 13.21 -24.78
CA GLY A 6 13.15 12.53 -24.34
C GLY A 6 13.42 11.14 -23.76
N SER A 7 14.28 10.34 -24.40
CA SER A 7 14.61 9.00 -23.91
C SER A 7 15.26 9.04 -22.52
N ARG A 8 16.23 9.93 -22.27
CA ARG A 8 16.89 10.03 -20.95
C ARG A 8 15.91 10.39 -19.85
N LEU A 9 14.98 11.30 -20.11
CA LEU A 9 13.98 11.70 -19.12
C LEU A 9 13.11 10.50 -18.69
N LEU A 10 12.66 9.70 -19.66
CA LEU A 10 11.86 8.49 -19.40
C LEU A 10 12.62 7.42 -18.62
N TYR A 11 13.93 7.27 -18.86
CA TYR A 11 14.77 6.37 -18.07
C TYR A 11 14.91 6.83 -16.62
N TYR A 12 15.14 8.13 -16.38
CA TYR A 12 15.26 8.67 -15.02
C TYR A 12 13.93 8.61 -14.27
N VAL A 13 12.85 9.13 -14.85
CA VAL A 13 11.51 9.10 -14.22
C VAL A 13 11.03 7.66 -14.01
N GLY A 14 11.29 6.76 -14.97
CA GLY A 14 11.01 5.34 -14.84
C GLY A 14 11.76 4.70 -13.67
N GLY A 15 13.06 4.98 -13.53
CA GLY A 15 13.87 4.46 -12.44
C GLY A 15 13.47 4.99 -11.07
N GLU A 16 13.09 6.27 -10.97
CA GLU A 16 12.56 6.84 -9.72
C GLU A 16 11.20 6.25 -9.36
N GLY A 17 10.30 6.11 -10.34
CA GLY A 17 8.98 5.49 -10.15
C GLY A 17 9.07 4.05 -9.65
N GLU A 18 9.97 3.24 -10.25
CA GLU A 18 10.25 1.88 -9.80
C GLU A 18 10.72 1.85 -8.33
N ARG A 19 11.73 2.66 -8.00
CA ARG A 19 12.28 2.70 -6.63
C ARG A 19 11.24 3.14 -5.62
N MET A 20 10.46 4.17 -5.95
CA MET A 20 9.41 4.70 -5.10
C MET A 20 8.39 3.62 -4.75
N VAL A 21 7.81 2.94 -5.76
CA VAL A 21 6.72 1.99 -5.53
C VAL A 21 7.20 0.73 -4.79
N LYS A 22 8.43 0.25 -5.08
CA LYS A 22 9.03 -0.87 -4.33
C LYS A 22 9.33 -0.51 -2.89
N THR A 23 9.83 0.70 -2.65
CA THR A 23 10.08 1.21 -1.29
C THR A 23 8.78 1.33 -0.52
N LEU A 24 7.72 1.85 -1.14
CA LEU A 24 6.40 1.95 -0.53
C LEU A 24 5.83 0.56 -0.19
N ALA A 25 5.84 -0.39 -1.14
CA ALA A 25 5.37 -1.75 -0.90
C ALA A 25 6.12 -2.40 0.27
N ARG A 26 7.44 -2.22 0.33
CA ARG A 26 8.26 -2.71 1.44
C ARG A 26 7.93 -2.01 2.76
N ALA A 27 7.78 -0.69 2.77
CA ALA A 27 7.51 0.09 3.96
C ALA A 27 6.13 -0.26 4.56
N VAL A 28 5.09 -0.30 3.72
CA VAL A 28 3.74 -0.74 4.11
C VAL A 28 3.78 -2.20 4.58
N GLY A 29 4.50 -3.06 3.85
CA GLY A 29 4.66 -4.47 4.22
C GLY A 29 5.29 -4.64 5.61
N VAL A 30 6.43 -3.99 5.85
CA VAL A 30 7.10 -4.02 7.16
C VAL A 30 6.22 -3.43 8.25
N LEU A 31 5.57 -2.29 8.02
CA LEU A 31 4.65 -1.68 8.99
C LEU A 31 3.56 -2.66 9.41
N PHE A 32 2.92 -3.32 8.45
CA PHE A 32 1.83 -4.26 8.72
C PHE A 32 2.32 -5.55 9.38
N VAL A 33 3.51 -6.06 9.03
CA VAL A 33 4.13 -7.17 9.80
C VAL A 33 4.39 -6.75 11.24
N VAL A 34 4.95 -5.57 11.46
CA VAL A 34 5.23 -5.06 12.81
C VAL A 34 3.94 -4.92 13.62
N LEU A 35 2.88 -4.34 13.03
CA LEU A 35 1.57 -4.24 13.70
C LEU A 35 0.97 -5.62 13.99
N GLY A 36 1.04 -6.55 13.04
CA GLY A 36 0.51 -7.91 13.21
C GLY A 36 1.26 -8.71 14.28
N VAL A 37 2.58 -8.57 14.36
CA VAL A 37 3.41 -9.19 15.41
C VAL A 37 3.17 -8.52 16.76
N ALA A 38 3.12 -7.19 16.81
CA ALA A 38 2.89 -6.45 18.05
C ALA A 38 1.55 -6.82 18.69
N GLY A 39 0.50 -6.99 17.88
CA GLY A 39 -0.81 -7.41 18.37
C GLY A 39 -0.86 -8.82 18.97
N LEU A 40 0.17 -9.66 18.77
CA LEU A 40 0.26 -10.95 19.45
C LEU A 40 0.63 -10.82 20.93
N PHE A 41 1.14 -9.64 21.32
CA PHE A 41 1.66 -9.37 22.66
C PHE A 41 0.92 -8.23 23.37
N ALA A 42 0.01 -7.53 22.68
CA ALA A 42 -0.73 -6.41 23.21
C ALA A 42 -2.14 -6.35 22.60
N ASP A 43 -3.13 -5.94 23.40
CA ASP A 43 -4.51 -5.78 22.94
C ASP A 43 -4.74 -4.41 22.27
N SER A 44 -3.85 -3.44 22.50
CA SER A 44 -3.88 -2.16 21.78
C SER A 44 -2.52 -1.45 21.75
N LEU A 45 -2.36 -0.56 20.78
CA LEU A 45 -1.25 0.39 20.66
C LEU A 45 -1.76 1.81 20.92
N PHE A 46 -1.19 2.46 21.95
CA PHE A 46 -1.55 3.81 22.40
C PHE A 46 -3.05 4.02 22.75
N GLY A 47 -3.81 2.93 22.93
CA GLY A 47 -5.28 2.98 23.12
C GLY A 47 -6.08 3.37 21.87
N LEU A 48 -5.44 3.45 20.70
CA LEU A 48 -6.05 3.90 19.45
C LEU A 48 -6.20 2.78 18.41
N LEU A 49 -5.20 1.90 18.34
CA LEU A 49 -5.19 0.74 17.45
C LEU A 49 -5.39 -0.50 18.29
N TYR A 50 -6.55 -1.14 18.19
CA TYR A 50 -6.87 -2.37 18.90
C TYR A 50 -6.41 -3.57 18.10
N PHE A 51 -6.13 -4.67 18.78
CA PHE A 51 -5.67 -5.92 18.18
C PHE A 51 -6.56 -7.06 18.61
N ASP A 52 -6.81 -7.95 17.67
CA ASP A 52 -7.51 -9.22 17.88
C ASP A 52 -6.97 -10.26 16.90
N GLY A 53 -7.40 -11.52 17.05
CA GLY A 53 -6.90 -12.62 16.22
C GLY A 53 -7.13 -12.40 14.72
N VAL A 54 -8.27 -11.82 14.32
CA VAL A 54 -8.60 -11.57 12.91
C VAL A 54 -7.74 -10.43 12.37
N ARG A 55 -7.70 -9.30 13.08
CA ARG A 55 -6.95 -8.11 12.68
C ARG A 55 -5.45 -8.37 12.59
N ASN A 56 -4.89 -9.11 13.54
CA ASN A 56 -3.47 -9.52 13.49
C ASN A 56 -3.18 -10.41 12.29
N SER A 57 -4.06 -11.37 12.01
CA SER A 57 -3.90 -12.27 10.86
C SER A 57 -3.93 -11.48 9.55
N VAL A 58 -4.88 -10.56 9.41
CA VAL A 58 -4.97 -9.67 8.24
C VAL A 58 -3.72 -8.79 8.12
N HIS A 59 -3.26 -8.19 9.22
CA HIS A 59 -2.03 -7.39 9.24
C HIS A 59 -0.80 -8.20 8.79
N LEU A 60 -0.62 -9.41 9.31
CA LEU A 60 0.50 -10.29 8.93
C LEU A 60 0.42 -10.69 7.44
N ILE A 61 -0.76 -11.08 6.95
CA ILE A 61 -0.95 -11.50 5.55
C ILE A 61 -0.63 -10.34 4.60
N ILE A 62 -1.20 -9.16 4.83
CA ILE A 62 -0.95 -7.98 3.99
C ILE A 62 0.51 -7.53 4.10
N GLY A 63 1.06 -7.59 5.31
CA GLY A 63 2.45 -7.24 5.59
C GLY A 63 3.44 -8.10 4.79
N LEU A 64 3.29 -9.42 4.87
CA LEU A 64 4.10 -10.37 4.10
C LEU A 64 3.90 -10.19 2.60
N ALA A 65 2.66 -9.99 2.14
CA ALA A 65 2.38 -9.73 0.73
C ALA A 65 3.12 -8.47 0.22
N GLY A 66 3.16 -7.39 1.00
CA GLY A 66 3.88 -6.16 0.63
C GLY A 66 5.39 -6.35 0.56
N ILE A 67 5.98 -7.08 1.52
CA ILE A 67 7.41 -7.42 1.51
C ILE A 67 7.75 -8.26 0.27
N LEU A 68 6.98 -9.31 0.00
CA LEU A 68 7.21 -10.17 -1.17
C LEU A 68 7.01 -9.42 -2.49
N ALA A 69 5.99 -8.57 -2.56
CA ALA A 69 5.71 -7.76 -3.74
C ALA A 69 6.84 -6.77 -4.04
N SER A 70 7.51 -6.24 -3.02
CA SER A 70 8.60 -5.26 -3.19
C SER A 70 9.82 -5.79 -3.98
N GLY A 71 9.94 -7.11 -4.14
CA GLY A 71 11.02 -7.75 -4.90
C GLY A 71 10.97 -7.46 -6.40
N ARG A 72 9.80 -7.16 -6.98
CA ARG A 72 9.62 -6.92 -8.41
C ARG A 72 8.75 -5.70 -8.64
N GLU A 73 9.11 -4.86 -9.62
CA GLU A 73 8.38 -3.61 -9.90
C GLU A 73 6.89 -3.85 -10.20
N GLU A 74 6.58 -4.80 -11.10
CA GLU A 74 5.20 -5.16 -11.46
C GLU A 74 4.37 -5.59 -10.24
N ASN A 75 4.94 -6.43 -9.38
CA ASN A 75 4.27 -6.89 -8.16
C ASN A 75 4.06 -5.74 -7.18
N ALA A 76 5.05 -4.86 -7.01
CA ALA A 76 4.95 -3.69 -6.14
C ALA A 76 3.88 -2.71 -6.61
N VAL A 77 3.77 -2.46 -7.92
CA VAL A 77 2.70 -1.66 -8.52
C VAL A 77 1.34 -2.29 -8.26
N TRP A 78 1.22 -3.59 -8.51
CA TRP A 78 -0.04 -4.30 -8.31
C TRP A 78 -0.47 -4.29 -6.83
N PHE A 79 0.46 -4.57 -5.92
CA PHE A 79 0.23 -4.49 -4.47
C PHE A 79 -0.20 -3.09 -4.05
N ALA A 80 0.53 -2.04 -4.44
CA ALA A 80 0.21 -0.67 -4.06
C ALA A 80 -1.19 -0.26 -4.50
N LYS A 81 -1.61 -0.65 -5.71
CA LYS A 81 -2.98 -0.41 -6.19
C LYS A 81 -4.02 -1.18 -5.39
N MET A 82 -3.84 -2.49 -5.21
CA MET A 82 -4.84 -3.33 -4.55
C MET A 82 -4.96 -3.01 -3.06
N ALA A 83 -3.84 -2.87 -2.36
CA ALA A 83 -3.81 -2.43 -0.97
C ALA A 83 -4.37 -0.99 -0.85
N GLY A 84 -4.03 -0.11 -1.79
CA GLY A 84 -4.54 1.26 -1.84
C GLY A 84 -6.06 1.30 -1.91
N ILE A 85 -6.66 0.64 -2.90
CA ILE A 85 -8.12 0.56 -3.07
C ILE A 85 -8.74 -0.10 -1.85
N GLY A 86 -8.19 -1.23 -1.40
CA GLY A 86 -8.69 -1.98 -0.24
C GLY A 86 -8.74 -1.14 1.02
N PHE A 87 -7.67 -0.41 1.34
CA PHE A 87 -7.62 0.43 2.53
C PHE A 87 -8.46 1.70 2.43
N VAL A 88 -8.59 2.31 1.25
CA VAL A 88 -9.54 3.42 1.06
C VAL A 88 -10.96 2.93 1.33
N LEU A 89 -11.37 1.81 0.73
CA LEU A 89 -12.70 1.24 0.96
C LEU A 89 -12.91 0.87 2.42
N LEU A 90 -11.93 0.22 3.04
CA LEU A 90 -11.98 -0.18 4.45
C LEU A 90 -12.11 1.03 5.37
N GLY A 91 -11.36 2.10 5.11
CA GLY A 91 -11.44 3.34 5.88
C GLY A 91 -12.76 4.09 5.69
N ILE A 92 -13.32 4.15 4.47
CA ILE A 92 -14.64 4.73 4.21
C ILE A 92 -15.73 3.95 4.96
N VAL A 93 -15.73 2.62 4.83
CA VAL A 93 -16.70 1.76 5.52
C VAL A 93 -16.52 1.86 7.03
N GLY A 94 -15.28 1.88 7.54
CA GLY A 94 -15.01 2.01 8.98
C GLY A 94 -15.54 3.30 9.58
N LEU A 95 -15.51 4.42 8.85
CA LEU A 95 -16.10 5.69 9.30
C LEU A 95 -17.62 5.73 9.16
N ALA A 96 -18.18 5.17 8.08
CA ALA A 96 -19.59 5.33 7.74
C ALA A 96 -20.50 4.24 8.33
N ARG A 97 -19.98 3.01 8.39
CA ARG A 97 -20.70 1.76 8.70
C ARG A 97 -19.74 0.74 9.35
N PRO A 98 -19.13 1.04 10.51
CA PRO A 98 -18.18 0.14 11.17
C PRO A 98 -18.78 -1.26 11.44
N GLU A 99 -20.09 -1.34 11.66
CA GLU A 99 -20.83 -2.58 11.88
C GLU A 99 -20.84 -3.55 10.68
N TRP A 100 -20.51 -3.07 9.48
CA TRP A 100 -20.41 -3.92 8.27
C TRP A 100 -19.10 -4.71 8.22
N LEU A 101 -18.10 -4.33 9.02
CA LEU A 101 -16.78 -4.96 9.03
C LEU A 101 -16.70 -6.17 9.98
N TRP A 102 -17.84 -6.81 10.23
CA TRP A 102 -17.97 -7.96 11.14
C TRP A 102 -17.37 -7.64 12.52
N GLN A 103 -16.64 -8.59 13.12
CA GLN A 103 -15.96 -8.44 14.40
C GLN A 103 -14.83 -7.42 14.39
N ALA A 104 -14.41 -6.94 13.22
CA ALA A 104 -13.28 -6.05 13.09
C ALA A 104 -13.59 -4.57 13.40
N ASN A 105 -14.79 -4.25 13.93
CA ASN A 105 -15.25 -2.91 14.35
C ASN A 105 -14.09 -1.90 14.45
N LEU A 106 -13.87 -1.17 13.36
CA LEU A 106 -12.72 -0.28 13.29
C LEU A 106 -12.98 0.95 14.15
N THR A 107 -11.97 1.37 14.90
CA THR A 107 -12.03 2.68 15.54
C THR A 107 -11.95 3.78 14.48
N GLU A 108 -12.35 4.99 14.85
CA GLU A 108 -12.19 6.15 13.99
C GLU A 108 -10.71 6.36 13.61
N ALA A 109 -9.80 6.20 14.59
CA ALA A 109 -8.36 6.30 14.38
C ALA A 109 -7.84 5.25 13.39
N GLU A 110 -8.27 4.00 13.51
CA GLU A 110 -7.93 2.95 12.55
C GLU A 110 -8.46 3.26 11.16
N SER A 111 -9.71 3.73 11.07
CA SER A 111 -10.35 4.06 9.79
C SER A 111 -9.61 5.20 9.07
N VAL A 112 -9.23 6.25 9.80
CA VAL A 112 -8.42 7.36 9.27
C VAL A 112 -7.03 6.87 8.83
N LEU A 113 -6.39 6.00 9.60
CA LEU A 113 -5.10 5.43 9.23
C LEU A 113 -5.20 4.65 7.91
N HIS A 114 -6.22 3.81 7.75
CA HIS A 114 -6.49 3.08 6.51
C HIS A 114 -6.74 4.03 5.32
N LEU A 115 -7.49 5.13 5.52
CA LEU A 115 -7.67 6.14 4.47
C LEU A 115 -6.34 6.76 4.03
N ILE A 116 -5.49 7.16 4.98
CA ILE A 116 -4.20 7.80 4.67
C ILE A 116 -3.29 6.83 3.92
N VAL A 117 -3.09 5.63 4.47
CA VAL A 117 -2.25 4.60 3.84
C VAL A 117 -2.81 4.20 2.48
N GLY A 118 -4.13 4.05 2.39
CA GLY A 118 -4.84 3.70 1.17
C GLY A 118 -4.71 4.76 0.08
N ALA A 119 -4.85 6.05 0.43
CA ALA A 119 -4.70 7.16 -0.50
C ALA A 119 -3.27 7.24 -1.05
N VAL A 120 -2.27 7.14 -0.17
CA VAL A 120 -0.85 7.16 -0.55
C VAL A 120 -0.50 5.97 -1.44
N ALA A 121 -0.95 4.77 -1.09
CA ALA A 121 -0.71 3.55 -1.86
C ALA A 121 -1.42 3.58 -3.23
N SER A 122 -2.66 4.05 -3.28
CA SER A 122 -3.40 4.22 -4.54
C SER A 122 -2.68 5.20 -5.45
N TYR A 123 -2.33 6.39 -4.94
CA TYR A 123 -1.63 7.40 -5.72
C TYR A 123 -0.33 6.85 -6.31
N ALA A 124 0.54 6.30 -5.47
CA ALA A 124 1.81 5.74 -5.92
C ALA A 124 1.64 4.59 -6.91
N GLY A 125 0.69 3.68 -6.66
CA GLY A 125 0.43 2.53 -7.52
C GLY A 125 -0.07 2.92 -8.92
N PHE A 126 -1.04 3.84 -9.00
CA PHE A 126 -1.56 4.30 -10.29
C PHE A 126 -0.55 5.18 -11.04
N THR A 127 0.21 6.02 -10.35
CA THR A 127 1.28 6.82 -10.97
C THR A 127 2.39 5.94 -11.54
N ALA A 128 2.84 4.93 -10.79
CA ALA A 128 3.86 4.00 -11.27
C ALA A 128 3.38 3.20 -12.49
N GLN A 129 2.11 2.76 -12.51
CA GLN A 129 1.53 2.11 -13.69
C GLN A 129 1.54 3.02 -14.92
N ALA A 130 1.16 4.29 -14.77
CA ALA A 130 1.16 5.24 -15.89
C ALA A 130 2.58 5.42 -16.47
N ILE A 131 3.60 5.52 -15.62
CA ILE A 131 5.01 5.62 -16.02
C ILE A 131 5.44 4.37 -16.80
N GLN A 132 5.07 3.17 -16.33
CA GLN A 132 5.37 1.91 -17.02
C GLN A 132 4.77 1.86 -18.43
N THR A 133 3.50 2.24 -18.59
CA THR A 133 2.82 2.25 -19.88
C THR A 133 3.53 3.18 -20.88
N VAL A 134 3.91 4.39 -20.47
CA VAL A 134 4.64 5.33 -21.32
C VAL A 134 6.03 4.79 -21.69
N ARG A 135 6.74 4.21 -20.72
CA ARG A 135 8.07 3.61 -20.94
C ARG A 135 8.01 2.46 -21.94
N LEU A 136 7.02 1.57 -21.84
CA LEU A 136 6.85 0.45 -22.77
C LEU A 136 6.49 0.93 -24.18
N GLY A 137 5.60 1.93 -24.30
CA GLY A 137 5.24 2.52 -25.59
C GLY A 137 6.42 3.21 -26.29
N SER A 138 7.37 3.76 -25.54
CA SER A 138 8.59 4.38 -26.11
C SER A 138 9.64 3.41 -26.64
N ARG A 139 9.48 2.10 -26.38
CA ARG A 139 10.41 1.04 -26.79
C ARG A 139 9.96 0.27 -28.03
N GLN A 140 8.76 0.55 -28.54
CA GLN A 140 8.21 0.00 -29.77
C GLN A 140 8.49 0.94 -30.94
#